data_AF-A0A8S3XZN1-F1
#
_entry.id   AF-A0A8S3XZN1-F1
#
_cell.length_a   1.000
_cell.length_b   1.000
_cell.length_c   1.000
_cell.angle_alpha   90.00
_cell.angle_beta   90.00
_cell.angle_gamma   90.00
#
_symmetry.space_group_name_H-M   'P 1'
#
loop_
_entity.id
_entity.type
_entity.pdbx_description
1 polymer ?
#
loop_
_entity_poly.entity_id
_entity_poly.type
_entity_poly.pdbx_seq_one_letter_code
_entity_poly.pdbx_strand_id
1 'polypeptide(L)'
;MFPWLSVWILITSCIAPVPVPVLAMKSLGTSRLVVSPDTNVEKIRGVGADDAFPRRRNIMMKGTTLQRQYRKVDGGVLWSRNERNLDCTVTYQTHSILQRFMLHFEMLQLDCNDHLYVYDGAHPTGPPKADLSCRNTKQQVGALFTRSNFVTLKYVTDNWGTDANGFKLVITAVKDPKHGCKEFRCKQREFCVSADLTCDGVDHCADGSDEDTAVLCPDVQSEANSQNVTIN
;
A
#
# COMPACT_ATOMS: atom_id res chain seq x y z
N MET A 1 28.82 59.31 -30.47
CA MET A 1 28.95 60.12 -29.25
C MET A 1 28.74 59.20 -28.06
N PHE A 2 29.81 58.74 -27.41
CA PHE A 2 29.78 57.79 -26.27
C PHE A 2 30.99 58.06 -25.35
N PRO A 3 30.80 58.63 -24.16
CA PRO A 3 31.71 58.53 -23.01
C PRO A 3 31.31 57.31 -22.15
N TRP A 4 32.21 56.43 -21.70
CA TRP A 4 33.30 56.58 -20.71
C TRP A 4 32.89 56.53 -19.23
N LEU A 5 33.62 55.67 -18.49
CA LEU A 5 33.69 55.47 -17.02
C LEU A 5 32.50 54.70 -16.39
N SER A 6 32.66 53.84 -15.37
CA SER A 6 33.89 53.39 -14.65
C SER A 6 33.74 51.99 -14.01
N VAL A 7 34.84 51.39 -13.55
CA VAL A 7 34.92 50.11 -12.82
C VAL A 7 35.30 50.34 -11.34
N TRP A 8 34.65 49.63 -10.40
CA TRP A 8 35.16 49.25 -9.06
C TRP A 8 34.46 47.92 -8.67
N ILE A 9 35.11 46.74 -8.68
CA ILE A 9 36.09 46.16 -7.73
C ILE A 9 35.42 45.49 -6.49
N LEU A 10 35.41 44.14 -6.54
CA LEU A 10 35.63 43.14 -5.48
C LEU A 10 35.29 43.44 -4.00
N ILE A 11 34.44 42.60 -3.39
CA ILE A 11 34.65 42.07 -2.01
C ILE A 11 34.27 40.57 -1.93
N THR A 12 35.22 39.76 -1.44
CA THR A 12 35.21 38.37 -0.90
C THR A 12 33.88 37.58 -0.84
N SER A 13 33.81 36.36 -1.37
CA SER A 13 34.39 35.10 -0.84
C SER A 13 33.74 34.60 0.47
N CYS A 14 32.72 33.73 0.34
CA CYS A 14 32.18 32.94 1.46
C CYS A 14 32.74 31.51 1.40
N ILE A 15 33.66 31.21 2.32
CA ILE A 15 34.25 29.87 2.51
C ILE A 15 33.29 29.03 3.37
N ALA A 16 33.04 27.78 2.95
CA ALA A 16 32.22 26.84 3.72
C ALA A 16 33.03 26.18 4.85
N PRO A 17 32.49 26.07 6.08
CA PRO A 17 33.07 25.25 7.13
C PRO A 17 32.57 23.79 7.06
N VAL A 18 33.53 22.85 7.03
CA VAL A 18 33.33 21.40 7.21
C VAL A 18 33.71 20.99 8.66
N PRO A 19 33.32 19.81 9.16
CA PRO A 19 32.97 19.65 10.58
C PRO A 19 34.11 19.19 11.49
N VAL A 20 33.92 19.40 12.80
CA VAL A 20 34.77 18.85 13.88
C VAL A 20 33.99 17.73 14.61
N PRO A 21 34.55 16.53 14.81
CA PRO A 21 33.94 15.49 15.62
C PRO A 21 34.23 15.71 17.11
N VAL A 22 33.22 15.64 17.97
CA VAL A 22 33.39 15.66 19.43
C VAL A 22 33.13 14.25 19.98
N LEU A 23 34.04 13.80 20.85
CA LEU A 23 34.04 12.45 21.42
C LEU A 23 32.91 12.22 22.43
N ALA A 24 32.48 10.96 22.56
CA ALA A 24 31.43 10.56 23.49
C ALA A 24 31.91 10.42 24.94
N MET A 25 31.00 10.62 25.90
CA MET A 25 31.10 10.09 27.27
C MET A 25 29.84 9.30 27.62
N LYS A 26 30.02 8.13 28.25
CA LYS A 26 28.95 7.29 28.80
C LYS A 26 28.61 7.74 30.22
N SER A 27 27.35 7.59 30.65
CA SER A 27 27.00 7.37 32.06
C SER A 27 25.71 6.57 32.20
N LEU A 28 25.51 5.97 33.38
CA LEU A 28 24.52 4.94 33.67
C LEU A 28 23.10 5.53 33.89
N GLY A 29 22.08 4.69 33.69
CA GLY A 29 20.67 5.08 33.82
C GLY A 29 20.07 4.92 35.22
N THR A 30 18.79 5.28 35.35
CA THR A 30 17.91 4.90 36.46
C THR A 30 16.45 5.01 36.01
N SER A 31 15.54 4.27 36.66
CA SER A 31 14.20 3.94 36.13
C SER A 31 13.05 4.83 36.62
N ARG A 32 11.97 4.94 35.81
CA ARG A 32 10.58 5.36 36.16
C ARG A 32 10.40 6.85 36.56
N LEU A 33 9.27 7.54 36.31
CA LEU A 33 7.88 7.17 35.96
C LEU A 33 7.23 8.02 34.83
N VAL A 34 6.33 7.36 34.09
CA VAL A 34 5.01 7.79 33.53
C VAL A 34 4.62 9.28 33.52
N VAL A 35 4.34 9.83 32.31
CA VAL A 35 3.09 10.53 31.94
C VAL A 35 2.82 10.30 30.43
N SER A 36 1.63 9.83 30.06
CA SER A 36 1.06 9.96 28.70
C SER A 36 0.12 11.17 28.69
N PRO A 37 0.01 11.94 27.58
CA PRO A 37 -0.96 11.57 26.55
C PRO A 37 -0.56 11.88 25.08
N ASP A 38 -1.11 11.08 24.17
CA ASP A 38 -1.57 11.43 22.82
C ASP A 38 -0.70 12.31 21.90
N THR A 39 0.29 11.70 21.24
CA THR A 39 0.60 12.02 19.83
C THR A 39 0.89 10.75 19.04
N ASN A 40 -0.04 10.36 18.16
CA ASN A 40 0.09 9.18 17.31
C ASN A 40 0.98 9.51 16.10
N VAL A 41 2.31 9.43 16.26
CA VAL A 41 3.30 9.67 15.21
C VAL A 41 4.31 8.51 15.16
N GLU A 42 3.87 7.34 14.68
CA GLU A 42 4.79 6.28 14.27
C GLU A 42 5.47 6.61 12.94
N LYS A 43 6.48 7.48 13.07
CA LYS A 43 7.77 7.46 12.38
C LYS A 43 7.92 6.37 11.30
N ILE A 44 7.53 6.70 10.06
CA ILE A 44 7.93 5.91 8.88
C ILE A 44 9.44 6.07 8.69
N ARG A 45 10.21 5.08 9.19
CA ARG A 45 11.57 4.85 8.69
C ARG A 45 11.45 4.51 7.20
N GLY A 46 12.16 5.25 6.35
CA GLY A 46 12.43 4.78 5.00
C GLY A 46 13.19 3.45 5.09
N VAL A 47 12.71 2.45 4.35
CA VAL A 47 13.39 1.17 4.20
C VAL A 47 13.89 1.09 2.76
N GLY A 48 15.13 0.64 2.60
CA GLY A 48 15.79 0.56 1.30
C GLY A 48 15.23 -0.56 0.43
N ALA A 49 15.97 -0.88 -0.63
CA ALA A 49 15.91 -2.21 -1.20
C ALA A 49 16.34 -3.27 -0.16
N ASP A 50 16.14 -4.55 -0.47
CA ASP A 50 16.64 -5.68 0.32
C ASP A 50 16.15 -5.78 1.79
N ASP A 51 14.84 -5.66 2.00
CA ASP A 51 14.17 -6.14 3.23
C ASP A 51 12.89 -6.94 2.90
N ALA A 52 12.72 -8.09 3.54
CA ALA A 52 11.59 -8.99 3.32
C ALA A 52 10.27 -8.33 3.77
N PHE A 53 9.30 -8.21 2.85
CA PHE A 53 8.06 -7.48 3.09
C PHE A 53 7.12 -8.28 4.02
N PRO A 54 6.77 -7.78 5.22
CA PRO A 54 6.02 -8.59 6.19
C PRO A 54 4.59 -8.89 5.75
N ARG A 55 4.20 -10.17 5.91
CA ARG A 55 2.99 -10.86 5.41
C ARG A 55 1.62 -10.26 5.79
N ARG A 56 1.57 -9.21 6.62
CA ARG A 56 0.31 -8.54 7.02
C ARG A 56 0.50 -7.03 7.12
N ARG A 57 0.52 -6.34 5.97
CA ARG A 57 0.47 -4.87 5.94
C ARG A 57 -0.78 -4.38 5.23
N ASN A 58 -1.72 -3.91 6.05
CA ASN A 58 -2.80 -3.02 5.64
C ASN A 58 -2.20 -1.78 4.95
N ILE A 59 -2.48 -1.59 3.66
CA ILE A 59 -2.00 -0.41 2.94
C ILE A 59 -3.04 0.70 3.08
N MET A 60 -2.92 1.48 4.15
CA MET A 60 -3.82 2.61 4.42
C MET A 60 -3.61 3.73 3.39
N MET A 61 -4.71 4.29 2.86
CA MET A 61 -4.70 5.51 2.03
C MET A 61 -4.54 6.78 2.88
N LYS A 62 -3.47 6.87 3.68
CA LYS A 62 -3.16 8.04 4.52
C LYS A 62 -1.72 8.50 4.34
N GLY A 63 -1.57 9.77 3.94
CA GLY A 63 -0.28 10.48 3.91
C GLY A 63 -0.10 11.34 2.66
N THR A 64 -0.17 12.67 2.82
CA THR A 64 0.06 13.69 1.78
C THR A 64 1.55 13.91 1.44
N THR A 65 2.43 12.96 1.73
CA THR A 65 3.89 13.13 1.55
C THR A 65 4.56 11.81 1.18
N LEU A 66 4.56 11.47 -0.11
CA LEU A 66 5.60 10.72 -0.86
C LEU A 66 5.18 10.57 -2.34
N GLN A 67 4.99 11.70 -3.01
CA GLN A 67 4.30 11.81 -4.31
C GLN A 67 5.12 11.33 -5.54
N ARG A 68 6.19 10.54 -5.36
CA ARG A 68 7.17 10.22 -6.42
C ARG A 68 7.73 8.80 -6.49
N GLN A 69 7.27 7.86 -5.64
CA GLN A 69 7.71 6.46 -5.72
C GLN A 69 6.52 5.51 -5.91
N TYR A 70 6.48 4.86 -7.07
CA TYR A 70 5.59 3.74 -7.34
C TYR A 70 5.88 2.61 -6.35
N ARG A 71 4.86 2.11 -5.68
CA ARG A 71 5.02 1.02 -4.72
C ARG A 71 4.93 -0.31 -5.45
N LYS A 72 6.03 -1.07 -5.48
CA LYS A 72 6.01 -2.45 -5.96
C LYS A 72 5.25 -3.32 -4.96
N VAL A 73 4.20 -4.01 -5.41
CA VAL A 73 3.41 -4.94 -4.61
C VAL A 73 3.01 -6.14 -5.46
N ASP A 74 3.11 -7.34 -4.88
CA ASP A 74 2.60 -8.56 -5.48
C ASP A 74 1.18 -8.87 -4.99
N GLY A 75 0.84 -8.48 -3.77
CA GLY A 75 -0.52 -8.51 -3.24
C GLY A 75 -0.68 -7.61 -2.02
N GLY A 76 -1.92 -7.30 -1.64
CA GLY A 76 -2.24 -6.69 -0.37
C GLY A 76 -3.69 -6.23 -0.24
N VAL A 77 -4.03 -5.74 0.96
CA VAL A 77 -5.35 -5.19 1.28
C VAL A 77 -5.26 -3.70 1.54
N LEU A 78 -6.07 -2.93 0.81
CA LEU A 78 -6.37 -1.54 1.09
C LEU A 78 -7.72 -1.48 1.81
N TRP A 79 -7.80 -0.74 2.90
CA TRP A 79 -9.07 -0.47 3.57
C TRP A 79 -9.20 1.00 3.93
N SER A 80 -10.46 1.44 3.95
CA SER A 80 -10.92 2.78 4.30
C SER A 80 -12.12 2.65 5.22
N ARG A 81 -12.26 3.53 6.21
CA ARG A 81 -13.41 3.58 7.12
C ARG A 81 -13.64 5.01 7.63
N ASN A 82 -14.79 5.59 7.30
CA ASN A 82 -15.23 6.93 7.73
C ASN A 82 -14.15 8.02 7.53
N GLU A 83 -13.52 8.02 6.35
CA GLU A 83 -12.53 9.04 5.98
C GLU A 83 -13.23 10.31 5.51
N ARG A 84 -12.74 11.48 5.92
CA ARG A 84 -13.38 12.78 5.65
C ARG A 84 -12.39 13.81 5.14
N ASN A 85 -12.80 14.59 4.14
CA ASN A 85 -11.98 15.57 3.41
C ASN A 85 -10.66 14.99 2.87
N LEU A 86 -10.68 13.71 2.48
CA LEU A 86 -9.52 13.01 1.95
C LEU A 86 -9.47 13.19 0.43
N ASP A 87 -8.38 13.73 -0.11
CA ASP A 87 -7.96 13.48 -1.50
C ASP A 87 -6.67 12.66 -1.43
N CYS A 88 -6.79 11.35 -1.65
CA CYS A 88 -5.66 10.44 -1.69
C CYS A 88 -5.50 9.85 -3.09
N THR A 89 -4.31 10.02 -3.68
CA THR A 89 -3.91 9.33 -4.91
C THR A 89 -2.70 8.44 -4.63
N VAL A 90 -2.78 7.16 -4.96
CA VAL A 90 -1.71 6.17 -4.78
C VAL A 90 -1.53 5.32 -6.03
N THR A 91 -0.28 5.08 -6.43
CA THR A 91 0.06 4.27 -7.60
C THR A 91 0.91 3.06 -7.21
N TYR A 92 0.46 1.89 -7.64
CA TYR A 92 1.14 0.61 -7.49
C TYR A 92 1.73 0.15 -8.82
N GLN A 93 2.81 -0.62 -8.72
CA GLN A 93 3.47 -1.30 -9.84
C GLN A 93 3.62 -2.78 -9.48
N THR A 94 3.45 -3.68 -10.44
CA THR A 94 3.78 -5.10 -10.24
C THR A 94 5.30 -5.31 -10.23
N HIS A 95 5.78 -6.46 -9.74
CA HIS A 95 7.22 -6.73 -9.76
C HIS A 95 7.76 -6.95 -11.18
N SER A 96 6.96 -7.55 -12.06
CA SER A 96 7.26 -7.85 -13.47
C SER A 96 6.29 -7.16 -14.42
N ILE A 97 6.79 -6.74 -15.59
CA ILE A 97 5.98 -6.19 -16.69
C ILE A 97 5.01 -7.21 -17.32
N LEU A 98 5.21 -8.51 -17.05
CA LEU A 98 4.33 -9.60 -17.49
C LEU A 98 3.16 -9.86 -16.51
N GLN A 99 3.15 -9.16 -15.38
CA GLN A 99 2.02 -9.13 -14.44
C GLN A 99 1.13 -7.92 -14.73
N ARG A 100 -0.14 -8.06 -14.37
CA ARG A 100 -1.15 -7.00 -14.33
C ARG A 100 -1.91 -7.07 -13.02
N PHE A 101 -2.62 -6.01 -12.65
CA PHE A 101 -3.39 -6.01 -11.41
C PHE A 101 -4.79 -6.59 -11.60
N MET A 102 -5.17 -7.43 -10.66
CA MET A 102 -6.53 -7.79 -10.34
C MET A 102 -6.94 -7.01 -9.09
N LEU A 103 -8.16 -6.49 -9.09
CA LEU A 103 -8.74 -5.72 -8.01
C LEU A 103 -10.16 -6.21 -7.75
N HIS A 104 -10.51 -6.50 -6.51
CA HIS A 104 -11.90 -6.82 -6.14
C HIS A 104 -12.19 -6.40 -4.70
N PHE A 105 -13.48 -6.31 -4.37
CA PHE A 105 -13.93 -5.75 -3.11
C PHE A 105 -14.55 -6.83 -2.22
N GLU A 106 -13.97 -7.07 -1.05
CA GLU A 106 -14.63 -7.82 0.03
C GLU A 106 -15.79 -7.02 0.62
N MET A 107 -15.59 -5.70 0.75
CA MET A 107 -16.58 -4.72 1.22
C MET A 107 -16.49 -3.46 0.36
N LEU A 108 -17.64 -2.91 -0.03
CA LEU A 108 -17.77 -1.63 -0.73
C LEU A 108 -19.06 -0.95 -0.28
N GLN A 109 -18.93 0.18 0.41
CA GLN A 109 -20.03 1.01 0.88
C GLN A 109 -19.53 2.47 0.92
N LEU A 110 -19.67 3.19 -0.19
CA LEU A 110 -19.22 4.59 -0.29
C LEU A 110 -20.38 5.55 -0.04
N ASP A 111 -20.06 6.78 0.34
CA ASP A 111 -21.04 7.87 0.24
C ASP A 111 -21.42 8.15 -1.23
N CYS A 112 -22.50 8.88 -1.46
CA CYS A 112 -22.91 9.30 -2.81
C CYS A 112 -22.11 10.51 -3.32
N ASN A 113 -21.47 11.26 -2.41
CA ASN A 113 -20.52 12.34 -2.75
C ASN A 113 -19.07 11.84 -2.80
N ASP A 114 -18.79 10.69 -2.19
CA ASP A 114 -17.51 9.99 -2.26
C ASP A 114 -17.30 9.36 -3.64
N HIS A 115 -16.07 9.42 -4.13
CA HIS A 115 -15.65 8.77 -5.37
C HIS A 115 -14.33 8.01 -5.20
N LEU A 116 -14.34 6.71 -5.51
CA LEU A 116 -13.16 5.88 -5.68
C LEU A 116 -12.94 5.59 -7.17
N TYR A 117 -11.95 6.26 -7.75
CA TYR A 117 -11.52 6.10 -9.13
C TYR A 117 -10.40 5.07 -9.26
N VAL A 118 -10.55 4.15 -10.21
CA VAL A 118 -9.54 3.15 -10.59
C VAL A 118 -9.00 3.48 -11.98
N TYR A 119 -7.70 3.74 -12.11
CA TYR A 119 -7.04 4.03 -13.39
C TYR A 119 -6.08 2.90 -13.80
N ASP A 120 -6.21 2.43 -15.05
CA ASP A 120 -5.35 1.44 -15.69
C ASP A 120 -4.06 2.11 -16.21
N GLY A 121 -3.20 2.55 -15.29
CA GLY A 121 -1.94 3.21 -15.60
C GLY A 121 -1.23 3.85 -14.40
N ALA A 122 -0.04 4.41 -14.66
CA ALA A 122 0.84 4.99 -13.65
C ALA A 122 0.45 6.40 -13.14
N HIS A 123 -0.55 7.03 -13.78
CA HIS A 123 -1.03 8.38 -13.43
C HIS A 123 -2.56 8.46 -13.61
N PRO A 124 -3.27 9.34 -12.89
CA PRO A 124 -4.72 9.54 -13.01
C PRO A 124 -5.05 10.44 -14.22
N THR A 125 -4.52 10.10 -15.40
CA THR A 125 -4.64 10.90 -16.63
C THR A 125 -5.57 10.22 -17.62
N GLY A 126 -6.72 10.87 -17.93
CA GLY A 126 -7.75 10.34 -18.81
C GLY A 126 -8.96 9.76 -18.07
N PRO A 127 -9.89 9.08 -18.76
CA PRO A 127 -11.05 8.48 -18.12
C PRO A 127 -10.64 7.31 -17.21
N PRO A 128 -11.22 7.20 -16.00
CA PRO A 128 -10.98 6.06 -15.13
C PRO A 128 -11.56 4.77 -15.73
N LYS A 129 -10.96 3.63 -15.39
CA LYS A 129 -11.48 2.30 -15.71
C LYS A 129 -12.77 1.99 -14.93
N ALA A 130 -12.85 2.48 -13.70
CA ALA A 130 -14.05 2.44 -12.87
C ALA A 130 -14.14 3.72 -12.03
N ASP A 131 -15.34 4.27 -11.93
CA ASP A 131 -15.74 5.31 -10.98
C ASP A 131 -16.78 4.68 -10.06
N LEU A 132 -16.46 4.62 -8.76
CA LEU A 132 -17.24 3.91 -7.75
C LEU A 132 -17.73 4.91 -6.70
N SER A 133 -19.02 4.87 -6.42
CA SER A 133 -19.71 5.67 -5.41
C SER A 133 -20.85 4.83 -4.78
N CYS A 134 -21.74 5.41 -3.97
CA CYS A 134 -22.82 4.71 -3.25
C CYS A 134 -23.72 3.81 -4.12
N ARG A 135 -23.79 4.06 -5.44
CA ARG A 135 -24.62 3.30 -6.40
C ARG A 135 -24.03 1.94 -6.74
N ASN A 136 -22.76 1.71 -6.45
CA ASN A 136 -22.02 0.52 -6.85
C ASN A 136 -21.90 -0.46 -5.67
N THR A 137 -22.38 -1.69 -5.86
CA THR A 137 -22.17 -2.78 -4.88
C THR A 137 -21.01 -3.69 -5.30
N LYS A 138 -20.41 -4.41 -4.35
CA LYS A 138 -19.30 -5.34 -4.65
C LYS A 138 -19.66 -6.39 -5.71
N GLN A 139 -20.92 -6.84 -5.74
CA GLN A 139 -21.43 -7.82 -6.70
C GLN A 139 -21.56 -7.26 -8.12
N GLN A 140 -21.86 -5.96 -8.26
CA GLN A 140 -21.94 -5.28 -9.56
C GLN A 140 -20.56 -4.97 -10.13
N VAL A 141 -19.60 -4.61 -9.28
CA VAL A 141 -18.21 -4.30 -9.69
C VAL A 141 -17.44 -5.57 -10.03
N GLY A 142 -17.58 -6.61 -9.19
CA GLY A 142 -16.85 -7.86 -9.34
C GLY A 142 -15.33 -7.69 -9.32
N ALA A 143 -14.63 -8.58 -10.02
CA ALA A 143 -13.18 -8.51 -10.21
C ALA A 143 -12.82 -7.66 -11.43
N LEU A 144 -12.16 -6.53 -11.19
CA LEU A 144 -11.59 -5.63 -12.19
C LEU A 144 -10.14 -6.06 -12.52
N PHE A 145 -9.77 -5.99 -13.80
CA PHE A 145 -8.41 -6.33 -14.25
C PHE A 145 -7.80 -5.17 -15.05
N THR A 146 -6.62 -4.71 -14.67
CA THR A 146 -5.84 -3.76 -15.48
C THR A 146 -5.24 -4.45 -16.71
N ARG A 147 -4.84 -3.67 -17.71
CA ARG A 147 -4.06 -4.14 -18.86
C ARG A 147 -2.58 -3.82 -18.70
N SER A 148 -2.28 -2.73 -18.00
CA SER A 148 -0.92 -2.32 -17.67
C SER A 148 -0.43 -2.95 -16.36
N ASN A 149 0.90 -2.93 -16.19
CA ASN A 149 1.63 -3.35 -14.99
C ASN A 149 1.59 -2.30 -13.86
N PHE A 150 0.75 -1.26 -14.01
CA PHE A 150 0.53 -0.18 -13.05
C PHE A 150 -0.97 -0.05 -12.77
N VAL A 151 -1.30 0.38 -11.56
CA VAL A 151 -2.66 0.86 -11.24
C VAL A 151 -2.56 2.11 -10.37
N THR A 152 -3.37 3.11 -10.69
CA THR A 152 -3.52 4.29 -9.85
C THR A 152 -4.92 4.31 -9.27
N LEU A 153 -5.00 4.44 -7.95
CA LEU A 153 -6.25 4.58 -7.21
C LEU A 153 -6.33 6.01 -6.70
N LYS A 154 -7.44 6.69 -6.97
CA LYS A 154 -7.75 8.00 -6.39
C LYS A 154 -9.03 7.89 -5.58
N TYR A 155 -8.99 8.18 -4.29
CA TYR A 155 -10.15 8.23 -3.41
C TYR A 155 -10.35 9.68 -2.95
N VAL A 156 -11.52 10.22 -3.23
CA VAL A 156 -11.93 11.58 -2.86
C VAL A 156 -13.17 11.47 -1.96
N THR A 157 -13.14 12.11 -0.80
CA THR A 157 -14.26 12.18 0.14
C THR A 157 -14.60 13.61 0.52
N ASP A 158 -15.86 13.85 0.89
CA ASP A 158 -16.31 15.14 1.40
C ASP A 158 -16.22 15.20 2.95
N ASN A 159 -16.85 16.20 3.58
CA ASN A 159 -16.84 16.36 5.04
C ASN A 159 -17.87 15.48 5.77
N TRP A 160 -18.60 14.64 5.05
CA TRP A 160 -19.68 13.80 5.54
C TRP A 160 -19.31 12.31 5.42
N GLY A 161 -19.85 11.49 6.30
CA GLY A 161 -19.48 10.09 6.37
C GLY A 161 -19.93 9.41 7.65
N THR A 162 -20.36 8.17 7.52
CA THR A 162 -20.78 7.32 8.64
C THR A 162 -19.73 6.23 8.92
N ASP A 163 -19.79 5.59 10.10
CA ASP A 163 -18.88 4.47 10.43
C ASP A 163 -19.07 3.20 9.59
N ALA A 164 -20.15 3.16 8.78
CA ALA A 164 -20.40 2.16 7.75
C ALA A 164 -19.79 2.52 6.38
N ASN A 165 -19.45 3.80 6.15
CA ASN A 165 -18.82 4.22 4.90
C ASN A 165 -17.36 3.76 4.87
N GLY A 166 -16.95 3.14 3.77
CA GLY A 166 -15.62 2.57 3.60
C GLY A 166 -15.58 1.49 2.51
N PHE A 167 -14.40 0.89 2.37
CA PHE A 167 -14.18 -0.24 1.48
C PHE A 167 -13.06 -1.12 2.01
N LYS A 168 -13.08 -2.40 1.63
CA LYS A 168 -11.97 -3.33 1.74
C LYS A 168 -11.70 -3.88 0.34
N LEU A 169 -10.61 -3.40 -0.25
CA LEU A 169 -10.16 -3.67 -1.61
C LEU A 169 -8.91 -4.55 -1.56
N VAL A 170 -8.99 -5.73 -2.16
CA VAL A 170 -7.84 -6.60 -2.36
C VAL A 170 -7.23 -6.28 -3.72
N ILE A 171 -5.92 -6.07 -3.75
CA ILE A 171 -5.11 -5.87 -4.95
C ILE A 171 -4.14 -7.05 -5.08
N THR A 172 -4.10 -7.66 -6.27
CA THR A 172 -3.25 -8.84 -6.55
C THR A 172 -2.54 -8.66 -7.89
N ALA A 173 -1.24 -8.94 -7.96
CA ALA A 173 -0.45 -8.94 -9.20
C ALA A 173 -0.54 -10.33 -9.86
N VAL A 174 -1.43 -10.45 -10.84
CA VAL A 174 -1.72 -11.71 -11.55
C VAL A 174 -0.87 -11.86 -12.82
N LYS A 175 -0.43 -13.09 -13.10
CA LYS A 175 0.21 -13.50 -14.37
C LYS A 175 -0.80 -14.26 -15.23
N ASP A 176 -0.78 -14.03 -16.54
CA ASP A 176 -1.56 -14.82 -17.50
C ASP A 176 -0.96 -16.22 -17.69
N PRO A 177 -1.77 -17.30 -17.77
CA PRO A 177 -1.28 -18.69 -17.84
C PRO A 177 -0.36 -18.94 -19.05
N LYS A 178 -0.50 -18.15 -20.12
CA LYS A 178 0.36 -18.18 -21.32
C LYS A 178 1.84 -17.89 -21.04
N HIS A 179 2.16 -17.21 -19.94
CA HIS A 179 3.54 -16.83 -19.59
C HIS A 179 4.18 -17.77 -18.55
N GLY A 180 3.51 -18.88 -18.21
CA GLY A 180 4.00 -19.90 -17.29
C GLY A 180 3.55 -19.68 -15.85
N CYS A 181 2.92 -20.70 -15.28
CA CYS A 181 2.48 -20.75 -13.90
C CYS A 181 3.48 -21.61 -13.10
N LYS A 182 4.33 -20.99 -12.27
CA LYS A 182 5.27 -21.71 -11.38
C LYS A 182 4.89 -21.65 -9.91
N GLU A 183 3.94 -20.79 -9.58
CA GLU A 183 3.45 -20.51 -8.22
C GLU A 183 2.03 -21.14 -8.09
N PHE A 184 1.04 -20.40 -7.60
CA PHE A 184 -0.34 -20.89 -7.47
C PHE A 184 -1.22 -20.50 -8.67
N ARG A 185 -2.25 -21.31 -8.99
CA ARG A 185 -3.21 -21.07 -10.08
C ARG A 185 -4.66 -21.06 -9.56
N CYS A 186 -5.32 -19.91 -9.67
CA CYS A 186 -6.71 -19.73 -9.27
C CYS A 186 -7.68 -20.63 -10.06
N LYS A 187 -8.69 -21.21 -9.39
CA LYS A 187 -9.59 -22.21 -9.99
C LYS A 187 -10.51 -21.64 -11.08
N GLN A 188 -11.13 -20.47 -10.87
CA GLN A 188 -12.19 -19.96 -11.74
C GLN A 188 -11.68 -19.35 -13.07
N ARG A 189 -10.46 -18.80 -13.08
CA ARG A 189 -9.93 -18.01 -14.22
C ARG A 189 -8.54 -18.40 -14.70
N GLU A 190 -7.92 -19.41 -14.10
CA GLU A 190 -6.58 -19.93 -14.44
C GLU A 190 -5.43 -18.90 -14.42
N PHE A 191 -5.63 -17.74 -13.79
CA PHE A 191 -4.56 -16.78 -13.54
C PHE A 191 -3.64 -17.27 -12.42
N CYS A 192 -2.40 -16.79 -12.43
CA CYS A 192 -1.39 -17.20 -11.46
C CYS A 192 -1.06 -16.06 -10.51
N VAL A 193 -0.96 -16.40 -9.22
CA VAL A 193 -0.60 -15.51 -8.10
C VAL A 193 0.64 -16.06 -7.40
N SER A 194 1.34 -15.20 -6.64
CA SER A 194 2.49 -15.66 -5.86
C SER A 194 2.07 -16.69 -4.82
N ALA A 195 2.92 -17.69 -4.57
CA ALA A 195 2.73 -18.65 -3.48
C ALA A 195 2.83 -18.01 -2.09
N ASP A 196 3.39 -16.79 -1.98
CA ASP A 196 3.38 -16.01 -0.74
C ASP A 196 2.00 -15.40 -0.40
N LEU A 197 1.05 -15.47 -1.34
CA LEU A 197 -0.32 -14.93 -1.23
C LEU A 197 -1.37 -16.04 -1.13
N THR A 198 -0.96 -17.26 -0.78
CA THR A 198 -1.88 -18.37 -0.47
C THR A 198 -1.82 -18.67 1.02
N CYS A 199 -2.96 -18.96 1.63
CA CYS A 199 -3.11 -19.25 3.06
C CYS A 199 -2.74 -18.08 3.99
N ASP A 200 -2.96 -16.83 3.57
CA ASP A 200 -2.63 -15.63 4.37
C ASP A 200 -3.85 -15.02 5.12
N GLY A 201 -5.07 -15.44 4.74
CA GLY A 201 -6.35 -14.96 5.23
C GLY A 201 -7.06 -13.95 4.31
N VAL A 202 -6.59 -13.76 3.08
CA VAL A 202 -7.13 -12.83 2.09
C VAL A 202 -7.40 -13.59 0.79
N ASP A 203 -8.62 -13.51 0.26
CA ASP A 203 -8.96 -14.07 -1.06
C ASP A 203 -8.24 -13.26 -2.15
N HIS A 204 -7.10 -13.71 -2.64
CA HIS A 204 -6.35 -13.07 -3.72
C HIS A 204 -6.83 -13.49 -5.12
N CYS A 205 -7.61 -14.58 -5.24
CA CYS A 205 -8.17 -15.08 -6.49
C CYS A 205 -9.61 -14.60 -6.82
N ALA A 206 -10.29 -13.92 -5.90
CA ALA A 206 -11.73 -13.58 -5.90
C ALA A 206 -12.69 -14.78 -6.04
N ASP A 207 -12.19 -15.99 -5.84
CA ASP A 207 -12.94 -17.24 -5.76
C ASP A 207 -12.61 -18.04 -4.49
N GLY A 208 -11.75 -17.49 -3.62
CA GLY A 208 -11.25 -18.10 -2.39
C GLY A 208 -10.39 -19.36 -2.60
N SER A 209 -9.96 -19.64 -3.85
CA SER A 209 -9.29 -20.92 -4.14
C SER A 209 -7.87 -21.03 -3.60
N ASP A 210 -7.24 -19.91 -3.29
CA ASP A 210 -5.94 -19.73 -2.63
C ASP A 210 -5.99 -19.90 -1.11
N GLU A 211 -7.16 -19.76 -0.50
CA GLU A 211 -7.41 -19.93 0.95
C GLU A 211 -8.07 -21.29 1.27
N ASP A 212 -8.07 -22.23 0.31
CA ASP A 212 -8.68 -23.55 0.47
C ASP A 212 -7.83 -24.47 1.36
N THR A 213 -8.07 -24.35 2.67
CA THR A 213 -7.39 -25.13 3.72
C THR A 213 -7.46 -26.64 3.54
N ALA A 214 -8.46 -27.18 2.84
CA ALA A 214 -8.59 -28.61 2.60
C ALA A 214 -7.59 -29.15 1.57
N VAL A 215 -6.95 -28.27 0.79
CA VAL A 215 -6.08 -28.65 -0.35
C VAL A 215 -4.69 -28.01 -0.26
N LEU A 216 -4.57 -26.81 0.31
CA LEU A 216 -3.35 -25.97 0.16
C LEU A 216 -2.68 -25.58 1.46
N CYS A 217 -3.43 -25.49 2.57
CA CYS A 217 -2.93 -24.94 3.83
C CYS A 217 -2.75 -26.06 4.88
N PRO A 218 -1.59 -26.74 4.94
CA PRO A 218 -1.33 -27.73 5.98
C PRO A 218 -1.26 -27.05 7.37
N ASP A 219 -2.37 -27.15 8.09
CA ASP A 219 -2.57 -26.79 9.50
C ASP A 219 -1.94 -25.48 10.00
N VAL A 220 -2.73 -24.41 9.89
CA VAL A 220 -2.72 -23.27 10.83
C VAL A 220 -3.12 -23.67 12.27
N GLN A 221 -3.19 -24.96 12.61
CA GLN A 221 -3.42 -25.49 13.96
C GLN A 221 -2.13 -25.71 14.78
N SER A 222 -1.06 -24.94 14.56
CA SER A 222 0.21 -25.09 15.28
C SER A 222 0.58 -23.94 16.25
N GLU A 223 -0.22 -22.87 16.35
CA GLU A 223 -0.03 -21.80 17.35
C GLU A 223 -1.24 -21.57 18.28
N ALA A 224 -2.17 -22.54 18.36
CA ALA A 224 -3.33 -22.50 19.26
C ALA A 224 -3.38 -23.62 20.31
N ASN A 225 -2.33 -24.45 20.44
CA ASN A 225 -2.23 -25.45 21.50
C ASN A 225 -0.80 -25.61 22.07
N SER A 226 -0.33 -24.57 22.77
CA SER A 226 0.77 -24.68 23.74
C SER A 226 0.30 -24.41 25.17
N GLN A 227 -0.88 -24.93 25.52
CA GLN A 227 -1.34 -25.05 26.91
C GLN A 227 -2.09 -26.38 27.11
N ASN A 228 -1.31 -27.47 27.20
CA ASN A 228 -1.49 -28.56 28.18
C ASN A 228 -0.41 -29.63 27.97
N VAL A 229 0.82 -29.30 28.37
CA VAL A 229 1.80 -30.35 28.71
C VAL A 229 1.48 -30.79 30.13
N THR A 230 0.86 -31.96 30.27
CA THR A 230 0.65 -32.61 31.56
C THR A 230 2.01 -32.90 32.18
N ILE A 231 2.30 -32.30 33.34
CA ILE A 231 3.36 -32.76 34.24
C ILE A 231 2.67 -33.54 35.36
N ASN A 232 3.20 -34.74 35.61
CA ASN A 232 2.68 -35.79 36.50
C ASN A 232 2.26 -35.30 37.90
#